data_AF-A0A176YHY2-F1
#
_entry.id   AF-A0A176YHY2-F1
#
_cell.length_a   1.000
_cell.length_b   1.000
_cell.length_c   1.000
_cell.angle_alpha   90.00
_cell.angle_beta   90.00
_cell.angle_gamma   90.00
#
_symmetry.space_group_name_H-M   'P 1'
#
loop_
_entity.id
_entity.type
_entity.pdbx_description
1 polymer ?
#
loop_
_entity_poly.entity_id
_entity_poly.type
_entity_poly.pdbx_seq_one_letter_code
_entity_poly.pdbx_strand_id
1 'polypeptide(L)'
;MRLRSVLIAALLLAPTAALAAPGIVTVSTGLRAGPGTGFPLVDRVPEGARVNIHGCLRGNAWCDVSFSDDRGWVSSQYLEYLYRNHYVYLPDYVDEIGVPVVPFVLSSYWSSYYEGRPWYRRHAYWNDYWTSHERFATRMTLDPRAARIGRAATRDAAIALGRSGADARGNAAISGRDAATARHDAAIAKREAATATSRATVERRNAAIANDRTRVGRSERFAHERATVQSRNPRDAQARMTTHEQAAGRAAARAQPMARAHEAPRVSAAPAARPAPHMAQPNVSHGSPANAHAQMPAPRAAAPAMPHGGGGGGAPHINAAPHGGGAPAGGPGDHQKH
;
A
#
# COMPACT_ATOMS: atom_id res chain seq x y z
N MET A 1 50.30 -18.71 18.90
CA MET A 1 48.99 -18.11 18.53
C MET A 1 49.15 -17.16 17.33
N ARG A 2 49.10 -17.62 16.06
CA ARG A 2 49.19 -16.72 14.87
C ARG A 2 48.35 -17.13 13.64
N LEU A 3 47.31 -17.97 13.80
CA LEU A 3 46.49 -18.47 12.68
C LEU A 3 45.05 -17.89 12.61
N ARG A 4 44.56 -17.21 13.66
CA ARG A 4 43.19 -16.66 13.69
C ARG A 4 43.02 -15.33 12.93
N SER A 5 44.11 -14.64 12.62
CA SER A 5 44.08 -13.30 12.00
C SER A 5 43.81 -13.31 10.49
N VAL A 6 44.14 -14.40 9.79
CA VAL A 6 44.03 -14.49 8.31
C VAL A 6 42.58 -14.58 7.85
N LEU A 7 41.72 -15.27 8.61
CA LEU A 7 40.30 -15.47 8.26
C LEU A 7 39.47 -14.18 8.29
N ILE A 8 39.87 -13.17 9.06
CA ILE A 8 39.14 -11.91 9.18
C ILE A 8 39.41 -11.00 7.95
N ALA A 9 40.63 -11.05 7.39
CA ALA A 9 40.97 -10.27 6.19
C ALA A 9 40.24 -10.77 4.93
N ALA A 10 39.94 -12.07 4.84
CA ALA A 10 39.27 -12.66 3.69
C ALA A 10 37.80 -12.23 3.52
N LEU A 11 37.14 -11.80 4.60
CA LEU A 11 35.69 -11.48 4.59
C LEU A 11 35.36 -10.09 4.03
N LEU A 12 36.37 -9.26 3.74
CA LEU A 12 36.19 -7.89 3.24
C LEU A 12 36.24 -7.76 1.71
N LEU A 13 36.58 -8.83 0.99
CA LEU A 13 36.48 -8.89 -0.48
C LEU A 13 35.16 -9.58 -0.93
N ALA A 14 34.04 -9.14 -0.36
CA ALA A 14 32.75 -9.40 -0.98
C ALA A 14 32.65 -8.55 -2.27
N PRO A 15 32.58 -9.15 -3.48
CA PRO A 15 32.45 -8.36 -4.69
C PRO A 15 31.11 -7.63 -4.68
N THR A 16 31.15 -6.30 -4.75
CA THR A 16 29.94 -5.49 -4.95
C THR A 16 29.36 -5.83 -6.32
N ALA A 17 28.33 -6.67 -6.35
CA ALA A 17 27.57 -6.93 -7.55
C ALA A 17 27.01 -5.60 -8.08
N ALA A 18 27.41 -5.22 -9.30
CA ALA A 18 26.92 -4.00 -9.94
C ALA A 18 25.42 -4.16 -10.20
N LEU A 19 24.59 -3.54 -9.36
CA LEU A 19 23.13 -3.63 -9.45
C LEU A 19 22.65 -2.86 -10.66
N ALA A 20 22.19 -3.59 -11.68
CA ALA A 20 21.69 -3.01 -12.91
C ALA A 20 20.32 -2.35 -12.69
N ALA A 21 20.26 -1.03 -12.82
CA ALA A 21 19.05 -0.25 -12.57
C ALA A 21 18.09 -0.29 -13.79
N PRO A 22 16.76 -0.33 -13.58
CA PRO A 22 15.82 -0.21 -14.69
C PRO A 22 15.92 1.15 -15.40
N GLY A 23 15.82 1.13 -16.72
CA GLY A 23 15.77 2.32 -17.57
C GLY A 23 14.79 2.16 -18.73
N ILE A 24 14.56 3.24 -19.47
CA ILE A 24 13.72 3.27 -20.68
C ILE A 24 14.49 3.94 -21.82
N VAL A 25 14.33 3.44 -23.04
CA VAL A 25 14.84 4.07 -24.26
C VAL A 25 13.86 5.11 -24.79
N THR A 26 14.30 6.37 -24.92
CA THR A 26 13.43 7.52 -25.24
C THR A 26 13.18 7.75 -26.73
N VAL A 27 14.02 7.17 -27.59
CA VAL A 27 13.85 7.11 -29.05
C VAL A 27 14.49 5.84 -29.59
N SER A 28 13.92 5.25 -30.64
CA SER A 28 14.43 3.99 -31.22
C SER A 28 15.92 4.10 -31.61
N THR A 29 16.76 3.24 -31.05
CA THR A 29 18.23 3.37 -31.09
C THR A 29 18.95 2.03 -31.29
N GLY A 30 20.27 2.07 -31.47
CA GLY A 30 21.09 0.87 -31.69
C GLY A 30 21.82 0.43 -30.43
N LEU A 31 21.65 -0.85 -30.05
CA LEU A 31 22.52 -1.52 -29.08
C LEU A 31 23.84 -1.86 -29.78
N ARG A 32 24.99 -1.52 -29.19
CA ARG A 32 26.30 -1.63 -29.85
C ARG A 32 27.31 -2.48 -29.10
N ALA A 33 28.23 -3.07 -29.86
CA ALA A 33 29.27 -3.93 -29.31
C ALA A 33 30.32 -3.19 -28.45
N GLY A 34 30.31 -1.85 -28.48
CA GLY A 34 31.18 -1.00 -27.69
C GLY A 34 30.66 0.45 -27.67
N PRO A 35 31.20 1.31 -26.79
CA PRO A 35 30.79 2.70 -26.66
C PRO A 35 31.32 3.54 -27.84
N GLY A 36 30.48 3.76 -28.85
CA GLY A 36 30.84 4.56 -30.03
C GLY A 36 29.99 4.22 -31.27
N THR A 37 29.71 5.22 -32.10
CA THR A 37 28.83 5.06 -33.29
C THR A 37 29.42 4.21 -34.42
N GLY A 38 30.73 3.95 -34.42
CA GLY A 38 31.37 3.05 -35.37
C GLY A 38 31.38 1.57 -34.96
N PHE A 39 31.11 1.25 -33.69
CA PHE A 39 31.02 -0.16 -33.28
C PHE A 39 29.81 -0.86 -33.93
N PRO A 40 29.90 -2.18 -34.20
CA PRO A 40 28.81 -2.96 -34.76
C PRO A 40 27.52 -2.83 -33.95
N LEU A 41 26.39 -2.87 -34.66
CA LEU A 41 25.11 -3.13 -34.01
C LEU A 41 25.06 -4.57 -33.51
N VAL A 42 24.59 -4.72 -32.29
CA VAL A 42 24.24 -5.98 -31.62
C VAL A 42 22.78 -6.28 -31.93
N ASP A 43 21.91 -5.29 -31.68
CA ASP A 43 20.47 -5.28 -31.97
C ASP A 43 19.94 -3.83 -32.10
N ARG A 44 18.64 -3.65 -32.41
CA ARG A 44 17.91 -2.37 -32.39
C ARG A 44 16.91 -2.33 -31.23
N VAL A 45 17.13 -1.42 -30.29
CA VAL A 45 16.21 -1.19 -29.17
C VAL A 45 15.11 -0.19 -29.58
N PRO A 46 13.82 -0.56 -29.53
CA PRO A 46 12.74 0.35 -29.90
C PRO A 46 12.46 1.42 -28.83
N GLU A 47 11.76 2.48 -29.23
CA GLU A 47 11.25 3.52 -28.33
C GLU A 47 10.30 2.94 -27.27
N GLY A 48 10.40 3.44 -26.03
CA GLY A 48 9.63 2.95 -24.89
C GLY A 48 10.10 1.60 -24.32
N ALA A 49 11.10 0.94 -24.94
CA ALA A 49 11.64 -0.32 -24.45
C ALA A 49 12.28 -0.16 -23.07
N ARG A 50 12.06 -1.16 -22.21
CA ARG A 50 12.77 -1.28 -20.93
C ARG A 50 14.14 -1.90 -21.14
N VAL A 51 15.13 -1.34 -20.46
CA VAL A 51 16.51 -1.85 -20.42
C VAL A 51 16.99 -1.91 -18.97
N ASN A 52 18.03 -2.69 -18.70
CA ASN A 52 18.76 -2.62 -17.43
C ASN A 52 20.10 -1.93 -17.67
N ILE A 53 20.35 -0.81 -16.99
CA ILE A 53 21.57 0.00 -17.07
C ILE A 53 22.54 -0.49 -15.98
N HIS A 54 23.67 -1.05 -16.40
CA HIS A 54 24.69 -1.62 -15.51
C HIS A 54 25.74 -0.58 -15.08
N GLY A 55 25.87 0.49 -15.86
CA GLY A 55 26.73 1.64 -15.59
C GLY A 55 26.98 2.46 -16.85
N CYS A 56 27.75 3.55 -16.71
CA CYS A 56 28.17 4.39 -17.84
C CYS A 56 29.69 4.49 -17.97
N LEU A 57 30.17 4.72 -19.19
CA LEU A 57 31.58 5.03 -19.44
C LEU A 57 31.92 6.37 -18.79
N ARG A 58 33.18 6.57 -18.38
CA ARG A 58 33.70 7.88 -17.91
C ARG A 58 33.33 8.98 -18.91
N GLY A 59 32.75 10.08 -18.42
CA GLY A 59 32.22 11.16 -19.28
C GLY A 59 30.78 10.93 -19.75
N ASN A 60 30.14 9.85 -19.30
CA ASN A 60 28.70 9.61 -19.26
C ASN A 60 27.97 9.56 -20.61
N ALA A 61 28.67 9.60 -21.76
CA ALA A 61 28.06 9.65 -23.09
C ALA A 61 27.51 8.30 -23.60
N TRP A 62 28.00 7.20 -23.05
CA TRP A 62 27.61 5.82 -23.38
C TRP A 62 27.41 5.03 -22.10
N CYS A 63 26.37 4.19 -22.08
CA CYS A 63 26.07 3.32 -20.96
C CYS A 63 25.91 1.87 -21.40
N ASP A 64 26.41 0.98 -20.56
CA ASP A 64 26.37 -0.47 -20.73
C ASP A 64 25.01 -0.97 -20.24
N VAL A 65 24.23 -1.53 -21.15
CA VAL A 65 22.83 -1.93 -20.94
C VAL A 65 22.60 -3.35 -21.40
N SER A 66 21.63 -4.04 -20.79
CA SER A 66 21.06 -5.26 -21.37
C SER A 66 19.62 -5.03 -21.83
N PHE A 67 19.30 -5.60 -22.99
CA PHE A 67 17.99 -5.55 -23.64
C PHE A 67 17.69 -6.93 -24.25
N SER A 68 16.53 -7.50 -23.92
CA SER A 68 16.30 -8.95 -24.07
C SER A 68 17.48 -9.73 -23.48
N ASP A 69 18.00 -10.73 -24.19
CA ASP A 69 19.13 -11.56 -23.80
C ASP A 69 20.49 -10.95 -24.23
N ASP A 70 20.48 -9.83 -24.96
CA ASP A 70 21.69 -9.17 -25.46
C ASP A 70 22.22 -8.11 -24.48
N ARG A 71 23.55 -8.06 -24.39
CA ARG A 71 24.31 -7.01 -23.71
C ARG A 71 24.84 -6.03 -24.75
N GLY A 72 25.07 -4.77 -24.38
CA GLY A 72 25.74 -3.80 -25.27
C GLY A 72 25.68 -2.36 -24.77
N TRP A 73 26.15 -1.44 -25.62
CA TRP A 73 26.26 -0.02 -25.29
C TRP A 73 25.21 0.80 -26.04
N VAL A 74 24.56 1.72 -25.33
CA VAL A 74 23.62 2.72 -25.86
C VAL A 74 24.09 4.11 -25.41
N SER A 75 23.87 5.15 -26.23
CA SER A 75 24.21 6.52 -25.83
C SER A 75 23.22 7.04 -24.78
N SER A 76 23.73 7.62 -23.70
CA SER A 76 22.94 8.07 -22.55
C SER A 76 21.88 9.11 -22.89
N GLN A 77 22.08 9.88 -23.95
CA GLN A 77 21.11 10.86 -24.43
C GLN A 77 19.78 10.25 -24.93
N TYR A 78 19.73 8.93 -25.08
CA TYR A 78 18.52 8.17 -25.43
C TYR A 78 17.99 7.33 -24.26
N LEU A 79 18.49 7.55 -23.03
CA LEU A 79 18.13 6.78 -21.84
C LEU A 79 17.45 7.65 -20.78
N GLU A 80 16.43 7.07 -20.18
CA GLU A 80 15.91 7.45 -18.87
C GLU A 80 16.26 6.38 -17.83
N TYR A 81 16.44 6.81 -16.59
CA TYR A 81 16.86 5.97 -15.46
C TYR A 81 15.77 5.99 -14.39
N LEU A 82 15.46 4.84 -13.77
CA LEU A 82 14.50 4.76 -12.67
C LEU A 82 15.12 5.30 -11.37
N TYR A 83 14.79 6.54 -11.02
CA TYR A 83 15.25 7.22 -9.81
C TYR A 83 14.06 7.63 -8.94
N ARG A 84 14.14 7.41 -7.62
CA ARG A 84 13.06 7.74 -6.66
C ARG A 84 11.64 7.42 -7.19
N ASN A 85 11.46 6.21 -7.71
CA ASN A 85 10.21 5.67 -8.26
C ASN A 85 9.61 6.43 -9.47
N HIS A 86 10.42 7.15 -10.26
CA HIS A 86 10.04 7.68 -11.58
C HIS A 86 11.21 7.61 -12.56
N TYR A 87 10.92 7.77 -13.85
CA TYR A 87 11.95 7.82 -14.89
C TYR A 87 12.43 9.26 -15.09
N VAL A 88 13.74 9.45 -15.09
CA VAL A 88 14.40 10.76 -15.27
C VAL A 88 15.44 10.70 -16.38
N TYR A 89 15.59 11.78 -17.13
CA TYR A 89 16.51 11.89 -18.26
C TYR A 89 17.96 11.74 -17.80
N LEU A 90 18.60 10.63 -18.17
CA LEU A 90 19.86 10.20 -17.56
C LEU A 90 20.97 11.28 -17.58
N PRO A 91 21.26 11.97 -18.70
CA PRO A 91 22.34 12.96 -18.76
C PRO A 91 22.21 14.15 -17.81
N ASP A 92 21.00 14.55 -17.43
CA ASP A 92 20.78 15.68 -16.52
C ASP A 92 20.87 15.24 -15.04
N TYR A 93 20.91 13.92 -14.76
CA TYR A 93 20.83 13.33 -13.41
C TYR A 93 21.99 12.40 -13.02
N VAL A 94 22.93 12.10 -13.92
CA VAL A 94 24.06 11.17 -13.67
C VAL A 94 24.80 11.43 -12.36
N ASP A 95 25.02 12.71 -12.02
CA ASP A 95 25.76 13.13 -10.83
C ASP A 95 24.90 13.13 -9.53
N GLU A 96 23.58 13.26 -9.61
CA GLU A 96 22.67 13.10 -8.44
C GLU A 96 22.37 11.61 -8.15
N ILE A 97 22.34 10.79 -9.19
CA ILE A 97 22.09 9.35 -9.08
C ILE A 97 23.35 8.61 -8.64
N GLY A 98 24.55 9.09 -9.02
CA GLY A 98 25.81 8.40 -8.77
C GLY A 98 25.94 7.11 -9.61
N VAL A 99 25.58 7.19 -10.89
CA VAL A 99 25.52 6.02 -11.79
C VAL A 99 26.90 5.33 -11.87
N PRO A 100 27.00 4.00 -11.70
CA PRO A 100 28.28 3.30 -11.67
C PRO A 100 29.12 3.56 -12.92
N VAL A 101 30.38 3.97 -12.74
CA VAL A 101 31.32 4.14 -13.85
C VAL A 101 31.94 2.80 -14.21
N VAL A 102 31.65 2.28 -15.41
CA VAL A 102 32.12 0.98 -15.89
C VAL A 102 33.17 1.14 -17.01
N PRO A 103 34.30 0.43 -16.96
CA PRO A 103 35.31 0.47 -18.00
C PRO A 103 34.90 -0.38 -19.21
N PHE A 104 35.26 0.07 -20.42
CA PHE A 104 35.20 -0.79 -21.61
C PHE A 104 36.59 -1.33 -21.92
N VAL A 105 36.75 -2.65 -21.80
CA VAL A 105 37.93 -3.39 -22.26
C VAL A 105 37.44 -4.35 -23.33
N LEU A 106 37.83 -4.09 -24.58
CA LEU A 106 37.30 -4.79 -25.75
C LEU A 106 37.37 -6.32 -25.58
N SER A 107 38.55 -6.85 -25.25
CA SER A 107 38.80 -8.31 -25.20
C SER A 107 37.90 -9.04 -24.21
N SER A 108 37.90 -8.63 -22.94
CA SER A 108 37.08 -9.30 -21.92
C SER A 108 35.59 -9.11 -22.17
N TYR A 109 35.15 -7.92 -22.59
CA TYR A 109 33.75 -7.66 -22.90
C TYR A 109 33.27 -8.47 -24.12
N TRP A 110 34.10 -8.60 -25.17
CA TRP A 110 33.74 -9.33 -26.37
C TRP A 110 33.75 -10.84 -26.17
N SER A 111 34.73 -11.38 -25.43
CA SER A 111 34.71 -12.81 -25.06
C SER A 111 33.58 -13.16 -24.09
N SER A 112 33.11 -12.21 -23.24
CA SER A 112 31.96 -12.45 -22.36
C SER A 112 30.61 -12.53 -23.08
N TYR A 113 30.42 -11.80 -24.20
CA TYR A 113 29.09 -11.59 -24.78
C TYR A 113 28.95 -11.91 -26.28
N TYR A 114 30.04 -12.00 -27.04
CA TYR A 114 29.97 -11.89 -28.51
C TYR A 114 30.75 -12.94 -29.32
N GLU A 115 31.22 -14.03 -28.72
CA GLU A 115 32.11 -14.99 -29.41
C GLU A 115 31.54 -15.51 -30.74
N GLY A 116 30.23 -15.74 -30.80
CA GLY A 116 29.52 -16.18 -32.01
C GLY A 116 29.16 -15.07 -33.01
N ARG A 117 29.40 -13.78 -32.72
CA ARG A 117 29.00 -12.68 -33.61
C ARG A 117 29.99 -12.56 -34.79
N PRO A 118 29.53 -12.38 -36.06
CA PRO A 118 30.40 -12.46 -37.24
C PRO A 118 31.61 -11.50 -37.28
N TRP A 119 31.56 -10.41 -36.52
CA TRP A 119 32.61 -9.40 -36.43
C TRP A 119 33.65 -9.65 -35.32
N TYR A 120 33.41 -10.59 -34.40
CA TYR A 120 34.31 -10.95 -33.29
C TYR A 120 35.73 -11.29 -33.76
N ARG A 121 35.83 -12.08 -34.84
CA ARG A 121 37.08 -12.47 -35.50
C ARG A 121 37.99 -11.31 -35.96
N ARG A 122 37.49 -10.06 -36.04
CA ARG A 122 38.29 -8.87 -36.40
C ARG A 122 38.84 -8.14 -35.16
N HIS A 123 39.20 -8.88 -34.12
CA HIS A 123 39.49 -8.32 -32.80
C HIS A 123 40.60 -7.25 -32.80
N ALA A 124 41.68 -7.46 -33.57
CA ALA A 124 42.77 -6.49 -33.68
C ALA A 124 42.32 -5.15 -34.30
N TYR A 125 41.51 -5.19 -35.37
CA TYR A 125 40.94 -4.00 -36.00
C TYR A 125 40.03 -3.22 -35.03
N TRP A 126 39.19 -3.92 -34.27
CA TRP A 126 38.31 -3.26 -33.31
C TRP A 126 39.05 -2.72 -32.08
N ASN A 127 40.22 -3.29 -31.74
CA ASN A 127 41.09 -2.76 -30.69
C ASN A 127 41.75 -1.45 -31.12
N ASP A 128 42.31 -1.41 -32.34
CA ASP A 128 42.86 -0.18 -32.92
C ASP A 128 41.78 0.91 -33.10
N TYR A 129 40.58 0.54 -33.57
CA TYR A 129 39.42 1.43 -33.58
C TYR A 129 39.11 1.99 -32.19
N TRP A 130 39.10 1.15 -31.14
CA TRP A 130 38.84 1.61 -29.79
C TRP A 130 39.92 2.58 -29.28
N THR A 131 41.19 2.21 -29.35
CA THR A 131 42.32 3.06 -28.92
C THR A 131 42.34 4.39 -29.67
N SER A 132 41.98 4.40 -30.96
CA SER A 132 41.90 5.63 -31.75
C SER A 132 40.63 6.47 -31.51
N HIS A 133 39.59 5.95 -30.86
CA HIS A 133 38.28 6.63 -30.69
C HIS A 133 37.81 6.85 -29.23
N GLU A 134 38.45 6.28 -28.20
CA GLU A 134 38.04 6.43 -26.79
C GLU A 134 37.81 7.90 -26.37
N ARG A 135 38.67 8.82 -26.81
CA ARG A 135 38.55 10.28 -26.52
C ARG A 135 37.27 10.94 -27.04
N PHE A 136 36.58 10.31 -27.99
CA PHE A 136 35.28 10.75 -28.50
C PHE A 136 34.14 10.05 -27.75
N ALA A 137 34.30 8.76 -27.41
CA ALA A 137 33.33 8.02 -26.60
C ALA A 137 33.22 8.53 -25.16
N THR A 138 34.31 9.09 -24.61
CA THR A 138 34.35 9.73 -23.28
C THR A 138 33.94 11.21 -23.31
N ARG A 139 33.58 11.77 -24.47
CA ARG A 139 33.12 13.16 -24.61
C ARG A 139 31.60 13.18 -24.78
N MET A 140 30.90 13.84 -23.85
CA MET A 140 29.46 14.03 -23.97
C MET A 140 29.11 15.01 -25.10
N THR A 141 28.35 14.54 -26.08
CA THR A 141 27.82 15.33 -27.21
C THR A 141 26.30 15.21 -27.24
N LEU A 142 25.60 16.14 -26.58
CA LEU A 142 24.14 16.14 -26.48
C LEU A 142 23.49 16.58 -27.80
N ASP A 143 22.65 15.73 -28.38
CA ASP A 143 21.65 16.08 -29.38
C ASP A 143 20.54 16.95 -28.73
N PRO A 144 20.34 18.21 -29.17
CA PRO A 144 19.28 19.07 -28.64
C PRO A 144 17.86 18.54 -28.85
N ARG A 145 17.63 17.61 -29.80
CA ARG A 145 16.33 16.96 -30.00
C ARG A 145 16.12 15.86 -28.95
N ALA A 146 17.06 14.92 -28.81
CA ALA A 146 17.01 13.90 -27.76
C ALA A 146 16.86 14.51 -26.36
N ALA A 147 17.65 15.55 -26.06
CA ALA A 147 17.61 16.26 -24.78
C ALA A 147 16.35 17.14 -24.59
N ARG A 148 15.55 17.37 -25.63
CA ARG A 148 14.20 17.95 -25.50
C ARG A 148 13.17 16.89 -25.15
N ILE A 149 13.27 15.71 -25.78
CA ILE A 149 12.34 14.59 -25.58
C ILE A 149 12.44 14.06 -24.15
N GLY A 150 13.63 13.65 -23.70
CA GLY A 150 13.81 13.08 -22.36
C GLY A 150 13.45 14.06 -21.22
N ARG A 151 13.75 15.35 -21.37
CA ARG A 151 13.33 16.38 -20.39
C ARG A 151 11.83 16.62 -20.37
N ALA A 152 11.14 16.47 -21.50
CA ALA A 152 9.69 16.54 -21.54
C ALA A 152 9.08 15.34 -20.80
N ALA A 153 9.49 14.12 -21.13
CA ALA A 153 9.06 12.90 -20.46
C ALA A 153 9.37 12.91 -18.95
N THR A 154 10.54 13.41 -18.53
CA THR A 154 10.89 13.61 -17.10
C THR A 154 9.91 14.56 -16.41
N ARG A 155 9.56 15.68 -17.06
CA ARG A 155 8.57 16.63 -16.52
C ARG A 155 7.19 15.98 -16.42
N ASP A 156 6.78 15.24 -17.44
CA ASP A 156 5.48 14.60 -17.48
C ASP A 156 5.36 13.48 -16.44
N ALA A 157 6.45 12.73 -16.19
CA ALA A 157 6.56 11.78 -15.08
C ALA A 157 6.44 12.46 -13.71
N ALA A 158 7.11 13.61 -13.50
CA ALA A 158 6.99 14.40 -12.28
C ALA A 158 5.56 14.96 -12.07
N ILE A 159 4.89 15.40 -13.15
CA ILE A 159 3.49 15.83 -13.12
C ILE A 159 2.56 14.65 -12.80
N ALA A 160 2.82 13.46 -13.35
CA ALA A 160 2.05 12.25 -13.07
C ALA A 160 2.17 11.84 -11.59
N LEU A 161 3.38 11.83 -11.01
CA LEU A 161 3.57 11.64 -9.57
C LEU A 161 2.81 12.69 -8.74
N GLY A 162 2.87 13.96 -9.15
CA GLY A 162 2.15 15.06 -8.48
C GLY A 162 0.64 14.87 -8.46
N ARG A 163 0.06 14.37 -9.57
CA ARG A 163 -1.36 14.01 -9.68
C ARG A 163 -1.70 12.83 -8.77
N SER A 164 -0.99 11.71 -8.86
CA SER A 164 -1.22 10.54 -7.99
C SER A 164 -1.12 10.88 -6.50
N GLY A 165 -0.20 11.77 -6.12
CA GLY A 165 -0.08 12.29 -4.77
C GLY A 165 -1.20 13.27 -4.36
N ALA A 166 -1.90 13.90 -5.31
CA ALA A 166 -3.13 14.67 -5.03
C ALA A 166 -4.33 13.72 -4.88
N ASP A 167 -4.49 12.74 -5.78
CA ASP A 167 -5.59 11.77 -5.78
C ASP A 167 -5.60 10.94 -4.48
N ALA A 168 -4.43 10.48 -4.03
CA ALA A 168 -4.28 9.77 -2.75
C ALA A 168 -4.73 10.61 -1.54
N ARG A 169 -4.45 11.93 -1.55
CA ARG A 169 -4.91 12.86 -0.50
C ARG A 169 -6.41 13.12 -0.60
N GLY A 170 -6.96 13.22 -1.81
CA GLY A 170 -8.40 13.31 -2.05
C GLY A 170 -9.16 12.10 -1.49
N ASN A 171 -8.69 10.89 -1.80
CA ASN A 171 -9.28 9.64 -1.33
C ASN A 171 -9.21 9.49 0.20
N ALA A 172 -8.09 9.88 0.82
CA ALA A 172 -7.98 9.94 2.29
C ALA A 172 -8.97 10.94 2.92
N ALA A 173 -9.17 12.10 2.28
CA ALA A 173 -10.11 13.12 2.74
C ALA A 173 -11.60 12.75 2.48
N ILE A 174 -11.88 11.82 1.55
CA ILE A 174 -13.20 11.19 1.38
C ILE A 174 -13.43 10.18 2.51
N SER A 175 -12.55 9.19 2.65
CA SER A 175 -12.62 8.17 3.71
C SER A 175 -12.72 8.77 5.13
N GLY A 176 -12.00 9.87 5.39
CA GLY A 176 -12.10 10.61 6.65
C GLY A 176 -13.47 11.26 6.92
N ARG A 177 -14.19 11.68 5.87
CA ARG A 177 -15.58 12.18 5.95
C ARG A 177 -16.57 11.04 6.12
N ASP A 178 -16.40 9.93 5.42
CA ASP A 178 -17.27 8.76 5.54
C ASP A 178 -17.16 8.13 6.94
N ALA A 179 -15.97 8.13 7.53
CA ALA A 179 -15.75 7.77 8.93
C ALA A 179 -16.32 8.82 9.92
N ALA A 180 -16.61 10.05 9.49
CA ALA A 180 -17.26 11.07 10.33
C ALA A 180 -18.79 10.95 10.29
N THR A 181 -19.40 10.73 9.12
CA THR A 181 -20.84 10.44 8.98
C THR A 181 -21.20 9.14 9.71
N ALA A 182 -20.46 8.05 9.49
CA ALA A 182 -20.71 6.79 10.20
C ALA A 182 -20.66 6.91 11.74
N ARG A 183 -19.83 7.82 12.29
CA ARG A 183 -19.81 8.14 13.73
C ARG A 183 -21.02 8.98 14.16
N HIS A 184 -21.50 9.88 13.30
CA HIS A 184 -22.70 10.67 13.52
C HIS A 184 -23.96 9.78 13.54
N ASP A 185 -24.09 8.90 12.54
CA ASP A 185 -25.23 7.98 12.41
C ASP A 185 -25.27 7.00 13.59
N ALA A 186 -24.12 6.46 14.01
CA ALA A 186 -24.00 5.65 15.22
C ALA A 186 -24.33 6.42 16.51
N ALA A 187 -24.18 7.76 16.53
CA ALA A 187 -24.60 8.59 17.65
C ALA A 187 -26.11 8.91 17.62
N ILE A 188 -26.72 9.04 16.43
CA ILE A 188 -28.18 9.12 16.26
C ILE A 188 -28.82 7.82 16.74
N ALA A 189 -28.40 6.66 16.22
CA ALA A 189 -28.95 5.36 16.60
C ALA A 189 -28.87 5.08 18.12
N LYS A 190 -27.79 5.52 18.78
CA LYS A 190 -27.67 5.46 20.25
C LYS A 190 -28.68 6.35 20.98
N ARG A 191 -28.96 7.56 20.47
CA ARG A 191 -30.00 8.44 21.02
C ARG A 191 -31.38 7.84 20.82
N GLU A 192 -31.67 7.31 19.64
CA GLU A 192 -32.95 6.65 19.32
C GLU A 192 -33.20 5.45 20.25
N ALA A 193 -32.22 4.55 20.41
CA ALA A 193 -32.30 3.43 21.34
C ALA A 193 -32.52 3.87 22.80
N ALA A 194 -31.91 4.98 23.24
CA ALA A 194 -32.15 5.56 24.55
C ALA A 194 -33.58 6.13 24.69
N THR A 195 -34.13 6.79 23.66
CA THR A 195 -35.54 7.25 23.67
C THR A 195 -36.53 6.09 23.62
N ALA A 196 -36.27 5.02 22.87
CA ALA A 196 -37.09 3.81 22.85
C ALA A 196 -37.10 3.13 24.23
N THR A 197 -35.93 3.01 24.87
CA THR A 197 -35.79 2.50 26.25
C THR A 197 -36.60 3.36 27.23
N SER A 198 -36.57 4.69 27.06
CA SER A 198 -37.31 5.64 27.90
C SER A 198 -38.82 5.58 27.70
N ARG A 199 -39.31 5.33 26.47
CA ARG A 199 -40.73 5.04 26.20
C ARG A 199 -41.16 3.75 26.89
N ALA A 200 -40.40 2.67 26.72
CA ALA A 200 -40.71 1.35 27.28
C ALA A 200 -40.67 1.30 28.82
N THR A 201 -39.99 2.21 29.51
CA THR A 201 -40.07 2.35 30.98
C THR A 201 -41.26 3.19 31.42
N VAL A 202 -41.65 4.22 30.67
CA VAL A 202 -42.90 4.97 30.90
C VAL A 202 -44.13 4.08 30.69
N GLU A 203 -44.16 3.26 29.64
CA GLU A 203 -45.25 2.30 29.40
C GLU A 203 -45.39 1.28 30.54
N ARG A 204 -44.27 0.69 31.00
CA ARG A 204 -44.27 -0.21 32.17
C ARG A 204 -44.76 0.50 33.44
N ARG A 205 -44.41 1.76 33.65
CA ARG A 205 -44.91 2.57 34.78
C ARG A 205 -46.42 2.79 34.67
N ASN A 206 -46.92 3.13 33.49
CA ASN A 206 -48.34 3.35 33.24
C ASN A 206 -49.15 2.06 33.42
N ALA A 207 -48.63 0.91 32.95
CA ALA A 207 -49.26 -0.40 33.15
C ALA A 207 -49.31 -0.80 34.64
N ALA A 208 -48.26 -0.52 35.42
CA ALA A 208 -48.26 -0.73 36.86
C ALA A 208 -49.31 0.14 37.59
N ILE A 209 -49.40 1.43 37.24
CA ILE A 209 -50.41 2.35 37.78
C ILE A 209 -51.84 1.90 37.40
N ALA A 210 -52.05 1.40 36.18
CA ALA A 210 -53.34 0.87 35.76
C ALA A 210 -53.72 -0.38 36.58
N ASN A 211 -52.79 -1.33 36.74
CA ASN A 211 -53.02 -2.54 37.53
C ASN A 211 -53.37 -2.20 38.99
N ASP A 212 -52.63 -1.29 39.63
CA ASP A 212 -52.89 -0.86 41.00
C ASP A 212 -54.28 -0.23 41.16
N ARG A 213 -54.71 0.63 40.22
CA ARG A 213 -56.11 1.13 40.17
C ARG A 213 -57.14 0.01 40.07
N THR A 214 -56.90 -1.04 39.27
CA THR A 214 -57.82 -2.20 39.23
C THR A 214 -57.85 -2.99 40.54
N ARG A 215 -56.73 -3.01 41.28
CA ARG A 215 -56.63 -3.64 42.59
C ARG A 215 -57.40 -2.85 43.64
N VAL A 216 -57.22 -1.53 43.71
CA VAL A 216 -57.95 -0.62 44.62
C VAL A 216 -59.46 -0.76 44.39
N GLY A 217 -59.94 -0.63 43.15
CA GLY A 217 -61.35 -0.79 42.83
C GLY A 217 -61.90 -2.21 43.06
N ARG A 218 -61.05 -3.25 43.14
CA ARG A 218 -61.45 -4.59 43.57
C ARG A 218 -61.60 -4.66 45.09
N SER A 219 -60.68 -4.09 45.86
CA SER A 219 -60.81 -3.99 47.33
C SER A 219 -61.99 -3.13 47.77
N GLU A 220 -62.29 -2.03 47.07
CA GLU A 220 -63.46 -1.18 47.35
C GLU A 220 -64.78 -1.95 47.16
N ARG A 221 -64.91 -2.73 46.08
CA ARG A 221 -66.06 -3.64 45.88
C ARG A 221 -66.19 -4.65 47.02
N PHE A 222 -65.12 -5.34 47.40
CA PHE A 222 -65.15 -6.28 48.52
C PHE A 222 -65.47 -5.60 49.88
N ALA A 223 -65.08 -4.33 50.06
CA ALA A 223 -65.43 -3.56 51.26
C ALA A 223 -66.93 -3.20 51.28
N HIS A 224 -67.49 -2.76 50.16
CA HIS A 224 -68.93 -2.52 50.02
C HIS A 224 -69.76 -3.80 50.20
N GLU A 225 -69.29 -4.92 49.65
CA GLU A 225 -69.92 -6.23 49.81
C GLU A 225 -69.90 -6.68 51.29
N ARG A 226 -68.78 -6.52 52.00
CA ARG A 226 -68.72 -6.73 53.45
C ARG A 226 -69.68 -5.83 54.22
N ALA A 227 -69.72 -4.54 53.90
CA ALA A 227 -70.58 -3.59 54.59
C ALA A 227 -72.08 -3.90 54.39
N THR A 228 -72.47 -4.33 53.18
CA THR A 228 -73.86 -4.72 52.87
C THR A 228 -74.25 -6.10 53.42
N VAL A 229 -73.28 -7.00 53.65
CA VAL A 229 -73.50 -8.23 54.44
C VAL A 229 -73.63 -7.91 55.93
N GLN A 230 -72.81 -7.01 56.48
CA GLN A 230 -72.88 -6.62 57.90
C GLN A 230 -74.18 -5.86 58.23
N SER A 231 -74.66 -4.97 57.37
CA SER A 231 -75.94 -4.27 57.59
C SER A 231 -77.16 -5.19 57.49
N ARG A 232 -77.04 -6.34 56.83
CA ARG A 232 -78.10 -7.37 56.73
C ARG A 232 -78.21 -8.29 57.96
N ASN A 233 -77.21 -8.33 58.85
CA ASN A 233 -77.25 -9.18 60.05
C ASN A 233 -76.77 -8.43 61.31
N PRO A 234 -77.61 -7.56 61.89
CA PRO A 234 -77.22 -6.68 63.00
C PRO A 234 -77.00 -7.40 64.35
N ARG A 235 -77.41 -8.68 64.50
CA ARG A 235 -77.35 -9.39 65.79
C ARG A 235 -75.95 -9.92 66.13
N ASP A 236 -75.21 -10.42 65.14
CA ASP A 236 -73.87 -10.99 65.37
C ASP A 236 -72.77 -9.95 65.64
N ALA A 237 -72.99 -8.69 65.23
CA ALA A 237 -72.04 -7.61 65.48
C ALA A 237 -71.91 -7.28 66.98
N GLN A 238 -73.04 -7.27 67.70
CA GLN A 238 -73.10 -6.98 69.13
C GLN A 238 -72.40 -8.07 69.96
N ALA A 239 -72.50 -9.33 69.53
CA ALA A 239 -71.89 -10.48 70.19
C ALA A 239 -70.35 -10.55 70.11
N ARG A 240 -69.69 -9.72 69.28
CA ARG A 240 -68.22 -9.68 69.16
C ARG A 240 -67.55 -8.50 69.85
N MET A 241 -68.30 -7.43 70.14
CA MET A 241 -67.79 -6.33 70.97
C MET A 241 -67.61 -6.79 72.42
N THR A 242 -68.61 -7.49 72.98
CA THR A 242 -68.59 -8.00 74.36
C THR A 242 -67.43 -8.96 74.66
N THR A 243 -66.99 -9.77 73.69
CA THR A 243 -65.83 -10.66 73.85
C THR A 243 -64.49 -9.94 73.85
N HIS A 244 -64.36 -8.82 73.12
CA HIS A 244 -63.10 -8.07 73.09
C HIS A 244 -62.87 -7.26 74.38
N GLU A 245 -63.95 -6.82 75.03
CA GLU A 245 -63.89 -6.05 76.27
C GLU A 245 -63.41 -6.90 77.46
N GLN A 246 -63.71 -8.21 77.47
CA GLN A 246 -63.23 -9.14 78.50
C GLN A 246 -61.77 -9.58 78.31
N ALA A 247 -61.23 -9.53 77.08
CA ALA A 247 -59.83 -9.88 76.80
C ALA A 247 -58.82 -8.82 77.31
N ALA A 248 -59.25 -7.56 77.46
CA ALA A 248 -58.39 -6.46 77.89
C ALA A 248 -58.00 -6.52 79.39
N GLY A 249 -58.72 -7.29 80.21
CA GLY A 249 -58.62 -7.25 81.68
C GLY A 249 -57.46 -8.01 82.33
N ARG A 250 -56.56 -8.67 81.58
CA ARG A 250 -55.51 -9.56 82.15
C ARG A 250 -54.07 -9.35 81.66
N ALA A 251 -53.78 -8.29 80.90
CA ALA A 251 -52.43 -7.99 80.38
C ALA A 251 -51.78 -6.73 80.98
N ALA A 252 -52.46 -5.99 81.86
CA ALA A 252 -52.01 -4.70 82.40
C ALA A 252 -51.26 -4.83 83.74
N ALA A 253 -50.20 -5.65 83.81
CA ALA A 253 -49.55 -5.98 85.08
C ALA A 253 -48.01 -6.19 85.07
N ARG A 254 -47.22 -5.42 84.30
CA ARG A 254 -45.82 -5.07 84.66
C ARG A 254 -45.15 -4.03 83.75
N ALA A 255 -44.12 -3.39 84.34
CA ALA A 255 -43.14 -2.47 83.76
C ALA A 255 -43.61 -1.03 83.43
N GLN A 256 -42.73 -0.08 83.77
CA GLN A 256 -42.92 1.38 83.66
C GLN A 256 -41.78 2.01 82.82
N PRO A 257 -41.89 3.29 82.39
CA PRO A 257 -41.04 3.87 81.35
C PRO A 257 -39.81 4.63 81.88
N MET A 258 -38.90 4.99 80.98
CA MET A 258 -38.04 6.18 81.11
C MET A 258 -37.85 6.90 79.76
N ALA A 259 -37.62 8.22 79.82
CA ALA A 259 -37.07 9.04 78.72
C ALA A 259 -35.52 8.94 78.70
N ARG A 260 -34.69 9.61 77.88
CA ARG A 260 -34.75 10.76 76.95
C ARG A 260 -33.48 10.61 76.02
N ALA A 261 -33.03 11.44 75.06
CA ALA A 261 -33.40 12.75 74.50
C ALA A 261 -32.65 13.01 73.16
N HIS A 262 -33.11 13.97 72.33
CA HIS A 262 -32.35 14.66 71.26
C HIS A 262 -31.82 13.77 70.09
N GLU A 263 -31.42 14.26 68.90
CA GLU A 263 -31.28 15.63 68.36
C GLU A 263 -31.61 15.69 66.85
N ALA A 264 -31.90 16.89 66.30
CA ALA A 264 -31.96 17.17 64.85
C ALA A 264 -31.79 18.68 64.57
N PRO A 265 -31.51 19.15 63.33
CA PRO A 265 -30.83 18.53 62.18
C PRO A 265 -29.64 19.41 61.67
N ARG A 266 -28.91 19.00 60.60
CA ARG A 266 -28.17 19.93 59.71
C ARG A 266 -27.77 19.32 58.36
N VAL A 267 -27.23 20.17 57.47
CA VAL A 267 -27.06 19.93 56.02
C VAL A 267 -25.58 20.09 55.61
N SER A 268 -25.21 19.50 54.45
CA SER A 268 -24.15 19.92 53.50
C SER A 268 -22.83 19.12 53.43
N ALA A 269 -22.27 19.18 52.21
CA ALA A 269 -20.93 18.80 51.75
C ALA A 269 -20.61 17.30 51.49
N ALA A 270 -20.02 17.06 50.31
CA ALA A 270 -19.29 15.84 49.95
C ALA A 270 -17.80 15.98 50.34
N PRO A 271 -17.00 14.90 50.29
CA PRO A 271 -16.13 14.79 49.11
C PRO A 271 -15.80 13.34 48.64
N ALA A 272 -15.24 13.29 47.43
CA ALA A 272 -14.20 12.38 46.93
C ALA A 272 -14.26 10.84 47.17
N ALA A 273 -14.32 10.14 46.04
CA ALA A 273 -13.72 8.84 45.68
C ALA A 273 -12.88 8.04 46.70
N ARG A 274 -13.05 6.71 46.64
CA ARG A 274 -12.08 5.69 47.10
C ARG A 274 -11.75 4.71 45.95
N PRO A 275 -10.59 4.01 46.00
CA PRO A 275 -9.90 3.56 44.79
C PRO A 275 -10.35 2.19 44.24
N ALA A 276 -10.06 2.00 42.94
CA ALA A 276 -10.11 0.70 42.27
C ALA A 276 -8.90 -0.19 42.64
N PRO A 277 -8.98 -1.52 42.48
CA PRO A 277 -7.87 -2.44 42.72
C PRO A 277 -6.75 -2.30 41.69
N HIS A 278 -5.59 -2.80 42.07
CA HIS A 278 -4.30 -2.65 41.41
C HIS A 278 -4.05 -3.76 40.37
N MET A 279 -3.69 -3.35 39.15
CA MET A 279 -3.02 -4.22 38.16
C MET A 279 -1.70 -3.58 37.73
N ALA A 280 -0.69 -4.41 37.47
CA ALA A 280 0.67 -3.96 37.21
C ALA A 280 0.87 -3.43 35.78
N GLN A 281 1.74 -2.42 35.64
CA GLN A 281 2.33 -2.04 34.36
C GLN A 281 3.56 -2.92 34.07
N PRO A 282 3.69 -3.45 32.85
CA PRO A 282 4.99 -3.71 32.25
C PRO A 282 5.61 -2.39 31.76
N ASN A 283 6.91 -2.19 31.97
CA ASN A 283 7.66 -1.06 31.44
C ASN A 283 7.80 -1.17 29.91
N VAL A 284 7.54 -0.11 29.16
CA VAL A 284 7.80 -0.02 27.72
C VAL A 284 8.77 1.14 27.46
N SER A 285 10.04 0.80 27.34
CA SER A 285 11.11 1.74 26.95
C SER A 285 11.17 1.92 25.43
N HIS A 286 11.71 3.04 24.96
CA HIS A 286 11.90 3.29 23.52
C HIS A 286 12.84 2.26 22.88
N GLY A 287 12.43 1.71 21.73
CA GLY A 287 13.26 0.87 20.88
C GLY A 287 12.73 0.84 19.45
N SER A 288 13.58 1.17 18.48
CA SER A 288 13.21 1.19 17.05
C SER A 288 13.13 -0.25 16.49
N PRO A 289 12.10 -0.61 15.72
CA PRO A 289 12.09 -1.88 14.99
C PRO A 289 13.05 -1.80 13.80
N ALA A 290 14.03 -2.71 13.75
CA ALA A 290 14.88 -2.92 12.58
C ALA A 290 14.15 -3.76 11.50
N ASN A 291 14.67 -3.72 10.27
CA ASN A 291 14.09 -4.46 9.13
C ASN A 291 14.04 -5.98 9.38
N ALA A 292 12.83 -6.53 9.48
CA ALA A 292 12.60 -7.97 9.35
C ALA A 292 12.56 -8.36 7.86
N HIS A 293 13.70 -8.78 7.30
CA HIS A 293 13.71 -9.35 5.95
C HIS A 293 12.97 -10.69 5.92
N ALA A 294 11.84 -10.75 5.21
CA ALA A 294 11.17 -12.00 4.90
C ALA A 294 12.08 -12.87 4.01
N GLN A 295 12.47 -14.04 4.53
CA GLN A 295 13.26 -15.01 3.77
C GLN A 295 12.36 -15.71 2.74
N MET A 296 12.33 -15.19 1.52
CA MET A 296 11.79 -15.91 0.37
C MET A 296 12.71 -17.09 0.03
N PRO A 297 12.19 -18.32 -0.14
CA PRO A 297 13.01 -19.46 -0.52
C PRO A 297 13.56 -19.30 -1.93
N ALA A 298 14.82 -19.67 -2.15
CA ALA A 298 15.47 -19.55 -3.45
C ALA A 298 14.82 -20.47 -4.50
N PRO A 299 14.67 -20.01 -5.76
CA PRO A 299 14.32 -20.91 -6.86
C PRO A 299 15.45 -21.92 -7.05
N ARG A 300 15.10 -23.21 -7.17
CA ARG A 300 16.08 -24.28 -7.44
C ARG A 300 16.71 -24.07 -8.80
N ALA A 301 18.03 -24.18 -8.87
CA ALA A 301 18.74 -24.27 -10.15
C ALA A 301 18.31 -25.55 -10.90
N ALA A 302 17.74 -25.39 -12.08
CA ALA A 302 17.53 -26.49 -13.02
C ALA A 302 18.78 -26.66 -13.88
N ALA A 303 19.48 -27.79 -13.72
CA ALA A 303 20.55 -28.19 -14.63
C ALA A 303 19.97 -28.57 -16.02
N PRO A 304 20.71 -28.40 -17.12
CA PRO A 304 20.17 -28.56 -18.46
C PRO A 304 19.86 -30.02 -18.81
N ALA A 305 18.67 -30.24 -19.39
CA ALA A 305 18.27 -31.54 -19.93
C ALA A 305 18.54 -31.59 -21.45
N MET A 306 19.47 -32.45 -21.82
CA MET A 306 19.68 -33.03 -23.15
C MET A 306 19.68 -34.56 -22.95
N PRO A 307 19.34 -35.42 -23.93
CA PRO A 307 19.64 -35.19 -25.36
C PRO A 307 18.66 -35.77 -26.41
N HIS A 308 19.02 -35.55 -27.68
CA HIS A 308 18.75 -36.33 -28.91
C HIS A 308 17.31 -36.55 -29.45
N GLY A 309 17.14 -36.33 -30.76
CA GLY A 309 16.60 -37.37 -31.64
C GLY A 309 15.67 -36.96 -32.80
N GLY A 310 16.22 -36.71 -34.00
CA GLY A 310 15.45 -36.58 -35.25
C GLY A 310 14.65 -35.28 -35.43
N GLY A 311 14.09 -34.99 -36.61
CA GLY A 311 14.23 -35.69 -37.90
C GLY A 311 13.21 -35.20 -38.94
N GLY A 312 13.66 -34.69 -40.09
CA GLY A 312 12.80 -34.03 -41.09
C GLY A 312 12.46 -32.57 -40.73
N GLY A 313 12.02 -31.72 -41.66
CA GLY A 313 11.77 -31.99 -43.08
C GLY A 313 10.50 -31.30 -43.58
N GLY A 314 10.50 -29.97 -43.69
CA GLY A 314 9.36 -29.20 -44.17
C GLY A 314 9.76 -27.78 -44.59
N ALA A 315 9.37 -27.37 -45.80
CA ALA A 315 9.72 -26.08 -46.37
C ALA A 315 8.56 -25.06 -46.23
N PRO A 316 8.85 -23.76 -46.02
CA PRO A 316 7.85 -22.71 -46.23
C PRO A 316 7.62 -22.51 -47.73
N HIS A 317 6.36 -22.49 -48.13
CA HIS A 317 5.93 -22.31 -49.52
C HIS A 317 5.94 -20.83 -49.93
N ILE A 318 6.31 -20.57 -51.18
CA ILE A 318 6.45 -19.22 -51.75
C ILE A 318 5.12 -18.82 -52.39
N ASN A 319 4.47 -17.78 -51.87
CA ASN A 319 3.32 -17.16 -52.54
C ASN A 319 3.80 -16.03 -53.47
N ALA A 320 3.65 -16.22 -54.78
CA ALA A 320 3.98 -15.24 -55.80
C ALA A 320 2.80 -15.03 -56.76
N ALA A 321 2.33 -13.78 -56.85
CA ALA A 321 1.52 -13.15 -57.93
C ALA A 321 0.23 -13.85 -58.44
N PRO A 322 -0.66 -13.07 -59.05
CA PRO A 322 -0.69 -13.12 -60.52
C PRO A 322 -0.58 -11.74 -61.20
N HIS A 323 -0.45 -11.76 -62.53
CA HIS A 323 -0.07 -10.61 -63.36
C HIS A 323 -1.24 -9.70 -63.77
N GLY A 324 -0.90 -8.42 -63.98
CA GLY A 324 -1.62 -7.48 -64.83
C GLY A 324 -0.88 -6.13 -64.86
N GLY A 325 -0.69 -5.45 -66.00
CA GLY A 325 -1.03 -5.80 -67.37
C GLY A 325 -1.43 -4.56 -68.17
N GLY A 326 -0.57 -4.13 -69.10
CA GLY A 326 -0.88 -3.03 -70.04
C GLY A 326 -0.20 -1.69 -69.71
N ALA A 327 0.65 -1.24 -70.63
CA ALA A 327 0.85 0.18 -70.90
C ALA A 327 -0.02 0.58 -72.09
N PRO A 328 -0.30 1.88 -72.26
CA PRO A 328 -0.10 2.47 -73.59
C PRO A 328 0.70 3.78 -73.52
N ALA A 329 1.31 4.14 -74.66
CA ALA A 329 1.97 5.43 -74.83
C ALA A 329 0.97 6.53 -75.24
N GLY A 330 1.28 7.78 -74.90
CA GLY A 330 0.49 8.95 -75.33
C GLY A 330 1.06 10.27 -74.84
N GLY A 331 1.73 11.01 -75.73
CA GLY A 331 1.76 12.48 -75.69
C GLY A 331 0.56 13.06 -76.44
N PRO A 332 0.50 14.37 -76.77
CA PRO A 332 1.55 15.39 -76.62
C PRO A 332 1.11 16.55 -75.70
N GLY A 333 1.87 17.65 -75.67
CA GLY A 333 1.41 18.92 -75.07
C GLY A 333 2.52 19.92 -74.80
N ASP A 334 2.86 20.76 -75.78
CA ASP A 334 3.62 21.99 -75.54
C ASP A 334 2.84 22.95 -74.64
N HIS A 335 3.50 23.61 -73.69
CA HIS A 335 3.17 25.00 -73.38
C HIS A 335 4.38 25.76 -72.80
N GLN A 336 4.93 26.64 -73.63
CA GLN A 336 5.95 27.62 -73.29
C GLN A 336 5.39 28.74 -72.40
N LYS A 337 6.15 29.16 -71.37
CA LYS A 337 6.24 30.58 -70.95
C LYS A 337 7.32 30.83 -69.89
N HIS A 338 8.12 31.88 -70.16
CA HIS A 338 9.03 32.62 -69.27
C HIS A 338 10.21 31.83 -68.67
#